data_AF-A0A0M3RK23-F1
#
_entry.id   AF-A0A0M3RK23-F1
#
_cell.length_a   1.000
_cell.length_b   1.000
_cell.length_c   1.000
_cell.angle_alpha   90.00
_cell.angle_beta   90.00
_cell.angle_gamma   90.00
#
_symmetry.space_group_name_H-M   'P 1'
#
loop_
_entity.id
_entity.type
_entity.pdbx_description
1 polymer ?
#
loop_
_entity_poly.entity_id
_entity_poly.type
_entity_poly.pdbx_seq_one_letter_code
_entity_poly.pdbx_strand_id
1 'polypeptide(L)'
;MSSSAASLRSGLTIALGRAARLAARLRGGGSGGTALPGLVMEKTDPGFLRRTLDQLPLGVVVVSGTNGKTTTTKMVVELLTAQGLKVLTNRTGSNFVRGVLASLLTEVDAVGRLNHDVAVLELDEAHAVRFVRRVRPRAALLLNVMRDQLDRFGEIDYTASLLHKVAVATTDAVVVNADDPRLSGPAFFKGVRARTAAFGAGSGLRSLFVSDDDLRTGSAAPAETPADGAADETAGGADVTGGGGAPADGAATTDGAPTAAAETPDAPAAPPTADAPAADAPTPADDAPAADAPTPADDAPAADAPAADAPAPAATPRACPAPRVVLESLQGRGAVVRVDGTDHEVSFAIPGVHNQLNACAALALALEVLGEKADVDSLLAALARVRAAFGRGEVLTLDGRDVELSLVKNPAGFRMGLLTAEQAVAARGAETVMIAINDEYADGRDMSWLWDVDFTCLRGEGVAVVTGVRAWDMALRLRYDEVPIGVVEPDLGKALALLRRAPDVVTGAGANKSAGANAGAGEEAAAADGADKSAGASAGADKDAAAETGTAPSNRPMRVFTTYTAMLALRARLGELTEVEEVMK
;
A
#
# COMPACT_ATOMS: atom_id res chain seq x y z
N MET A 1 31.59 27.27 24.22
CA MET A 1 32.21 27.40 22.88
C MET A 1 31.60 26.47 21.80
N SER A 2 30.92 25.37 22.15
CA SER A 2 30.34 24.41 21.18
C SER A 2 29.13 24.91 20.35
N SER A 3 28.34 25.86 20.84
CA SER A 3 27.09 26.31 20.18
C SER A 3 27.32 27.22 18.96
N SER A 4 28.31 28.12 19.03
CA SER A 4 28.61 29.06 17.94
C SER A 4 29.20 28.36 16.70
N ALA A 5 30.12 27.41 16.89
CA ALA A 5 30.69 26.62 15.80
C ALA A 5 29.66 25.68 15.14
N ALA A 6 28.74 25.10 15.91
CA ALA A 6 27.65 24.28 15.39
C ALA A 6 26.64 25.12 14.59
N SER A 7 26.35 26.35 15.05
CA SER A 7 25.49 27.32 14.34
C SER A 7 26.11 27.78 13.02
N LEU A 8 27.41 28.11 13.01
CA LEU A 8 28.15 28.48 11.79
C LEU A 8 28.18 27.33 10.77
N ARG A 9 28.43 26.10 11.22
CA ARG A 9 28.41 24.90 10.37
C ARG A 9 27.00 24.64 9.81
N SER A 10 25.98 24.84 10.61
CA SER A 10 24.57 24.68 10.19
C SER A 10 24.20 25.73 9.13
N GLY A 11 24.61 26.99 9.32
CA GLY A 11 24.41 28.06 8.33
C GLY A 11 25.08 27.76 6.99
N LEU A 12 26.33 27.28 7.00
CA LEU A 12 27.03 26.85 5.77
C LEU A 12 26.31 25.69 5.08
N THR A 13 25.90 24.68 5.84
CA THR A 13 25.18 23.50 5.33
C THR A 13 23.86 23.90 4.65
N ILE A 14 23.12 24.82 5.26
CA ILE A 14 21.85 25.35 4.73
C ILE A 14 22.09 26.17 3.47
N ALA A 15 23.11 27.02 3.45
CA ALA A 15 23.48 27.80 2.26
C ALA A 15 23.84 26.88 1.08
N LEU A 16 24.65 25.84 1.32
CA LEU A 16 25.02 24.85 0.30
C LEU A 16 23.81 24.03 -0.17
N GLY A 17 22.93 23.61 0.75
CA GLY A 17 21.68 22.91 0.41
C GLY A 17 20.75 23.78 -0.45
N ARG A 18 20.57 25.06 -0.09
CA ARG A 18 19.75 26.02 -0.86
C ARG A 18 20.33 26.30 -2.23
N ALA A 19 21.65 26.43 -2.35
CA ALA A 19 22.34 26.58 -3.63
C ALA A 19 22.15 25.34 -4.52
N ALA A 20 22.31 24.14 -3.96
CA ALA A 20 22.08 22.88 -4.68
C ALA A 20 20.62 22.75 -5.17
N ARG A 21 19.65 23.17 -4.35
CA ARG A 21 18.23 23.19 -4.73
C ARG A 21 17.96 24.16 -5.87
N LEU A 22 18.55 25.36 -5.83
CA LEU A 22 18.42 26.34 -6.90
C LEU A 22 19.04 25.82 -8.21
N ALA A 23 20.24 25.25 -8.14
CA ALA A 23 20.91 24.66 -9.30
C ALA A 23 20.11 23.53 -9.94
N ALA A 24 19.51 22.65 -9.13
CA ALA A 24 18.64 21.57 -9.61
C ALA A 24 17.42 22.11 -10.36
N ARG A 25 16.78 23.17 -9.84
CA ARG A 25 15.63 23.83 -10.48
C ARG A 25 15.99 24.48 -11.80
N LEU A 26 17.14 25.16 -11.86
CA LEU A 26 17.60 25.85 -13.08
C LEU A 26 17.96 24.90 -14.22
N ARG A 27 18.29 23.64 -13.92
CA ARG A 27 18.59 22.60 -14.91
C ARG A 27 17.35 21.88 -15.47
N GLY A 28 16.14 22.36 -15.19
CA GLY A 28 14.91 21.71 -15.64
C GLY A 28 14.54 20.46 -14.85
N GLY A 29 15.22 20.19 -13.73
CA GLY A 29 14.83 19.13 -12.81
C GLY A 29 13.49 19.48 -12.17
N GLY A 30 12.42 18.82 -12.62
CA GLY A 30 11.13 18.79 -11.91
C GLY A 30 11.25 18.13 -10.52
N SER A 31 10.16 17.55 -10.02
CA SER A 31 10.10 16.85 -8.72
C SER A 31 11.20 15.79 -8.48
N GLY A 32 11.91 15.33 -9.52
CA GLY A 32 13.07 14.43 -9.46
C GLY A 32 14.38 15.04 -8.89
N GLY A 33 14.54 16.36 -8.86
CA GLY A 33 15.74 17.02 -8.29
C GLY A 33 15.78 17.10 -6.76
N THR A 34 14.81 16.50 -6.07
CA THR A 34 14.55 16.68 -4.63
C THR A 34 15.57 16.02 -3.70
N ALA A 35 16.31 15.00 -4.18
CA ALA A 35 17.30 14.30 -3.37
C ALA A 35 18.68 14.98 -3.34
N LEU A 36 19.02 15.79 -4.36
CA LEU A 36 20.33 16.44 -4.49
C LEU A 36 20.64 17.40 -3.33
N PRO A 37 19.73 18.28 -2.88
CA PRO A 37 19.97 19.12 -1.71
C PRO A 37 20.25 18.29 -0.46
N GLY A 38 19.48 17.22 -0.25
CA GLY A 38 19.67 16.31 0.87
C GLY A 38 21.01 15.58 0.83
N LEU A 39 21.47 15.16 -0.35
CA LEU A 39 22.80 14.55 -0.56
C LEU A 39 23.93 15.53 -0.20
N VAL A 40 23.84 16.78 -0.66
CA VAL A 40 24.84 17.82 -0.35
C VAL A 40 24.90 18.08 1.14
N MET A 41 23.75 18.19 1.81
CA MET A 41 23.69 18.39 3.25
C MET A 41 24.24 17.18 4.01
N GLU A 42 23.91 15.95 3.60
CA GLU A 42 24.41 14.73 4.22
C GLU A 42 25.93 14.62 4.12
N LYS A 43 26.52 14.98 2.96
CA LYS A 43 27.97 14.93 2.75
C LYS A 43 28.73 16.04 3.48
N THR A 44 28.17 17.26 3.53
CA THR A 44 28.83 18.41 4.14
C THR A 44 28.74 18.40 5.66
N ASP A 45 27.62 17.94 6.21
CA ASP A 45 27.40 17.86 7.66
C ASP A 45 26.50 16.67 8.03
N PRO A 46 27.11 15.47 8.20
CA PRO A 46 26.38 14.26 8.56
C PRO A 46 25.62 14.36 9.89
N GLY A 47 26.02 15.28 10.77
CA GLY A 47 25.37 15.50 12.06
C GLY A 47 24.23 16.53 12.03
N PHE A 48 24.02 17.23 10.91
CA PHE A 48 23.00 18.27 10.79
C PHE A 48 21.60 17.73 11.13
N LEU A 49 21.20 16.62 10.51
CA LEU A 49 19.89 16.00 10.70
C LEU A 49 19.55 15.80 12.18
N ARG A 50 20.45 15.14 12.91
CA ARG A 50 20.27 14.85 14.34
C ARG A 50 20.21 16.15 15.14
N ARG A 51 21.18 17.05 14.98
CA ARG A 51 21.22 18.29 15.75
C ARG A 51 20.02 19.20 15.47
N THR A 52 19.43 19.13 14.28
CA THR A 52 18.24 19.88 13.94
C THR A 52 16.98 19.26 14.55
N LEU A 53 16.81 17.95 14.44
CA LEU A 53 15.63 17.26 15.01
C LEU A 53 15.67 17.15 16.54
N ASP A 54 16.85 17.11 17.16
CA ASP A 54 17.01 17.11 18.63
C ASP A 54 16.52 18.43 19.28
N GLN A 55 16.23 19.48 18.49
CA GLN A 55 15.65 20.74 18.97
C GLN A 55 14.14 20.65 19.25
N LEU A 56 13.46 19.63 18.72
CA LEU A 56 12.01 19.50 18.80
C LEU A 56 11.58 19.09 20.22
N PRO A 57 10.70 19.86 20.89
CA PRO A 57 10.24 19.58 22.25
C PRO A 57 9.66 18.17 22.46
N LEU A 58 8.88 17.69 21.48
CA LEU A 58 8.29 16.36 21.49
C LEU A 58 9.06 15.36 20.62
N GLY A 59 10.24 15.75 20.13
CA GLY A 59 11.15 14.90 19.38
C GLY A 59 10.58 14.44 18.03
N VAL A 60 10.94 13.20 17.67
CA VAL A 60 10.61 12.58 16.39
C VAL A 60 9.68 11.40 16.60
N VAL A 61 8.64 11.33 15.79
CA VAL A 61 7.70 10.22 15.66
C VAL A 61 7.92 9.56 14.30
N VAL A 62 8.03 8.24 14.29
CA VAL A 62 8.20 7.45 13.05
C VAL A 62 6.94 6.63 12.79
N VAL A 63 6.47 6.63 11.55
CA VAL A 63 5.41 5.73 11.06
C VAL A 63 6.01 4.78 10.03
N SER A 64 5.89 3.47 10.25
CA SER A 64 6.45 2.43 9.37
C SER A 64 5.56 1.18 9.34
N GLY A 65 5.87 0.25 8.43
CA GLY A 65 5.06 -0.94 8.12
C GLY A 65 4.70 -1.01 6.64
N THR A 66 4.23 -2.14 6.16
CA THR A 66 4.21 -2.40 4.71
C THR A 66 3.15 -1.56 3.98
N ASN A 67 1.97 -1.44 4.58
CA ASN A 67 0.82 -0.74 4.04
C ASN A 67 0.29 0.32 5.01
N GLY A 68 -0.39 1.33 4.47
CA GLY A 68 -1.06 2.38 5.26
C GLY A 68 -0.16 3.53 5.74
N LYS A 69 1.17 3.47 5.54
CA LYS A 69 2.15 4.48 5.99
C LYS A 69 1.72 5.93 5.69
N THR A 70 1.63 6.31 4.42
CA THR A 70 1.31 7.69 4.00
C THR A 70 -0.03 8.19 4.53
N THR A 71 -1.08 7.36 4.45
CA THR A 71 -2.41 7.72 4.95
C THR A 71 -2.39 7.94 6.46
N THR A 72 -1.72 7.05 7.20
CA THR A 72 -1.64 7.13 8.67
C THR A 72 -0.78 8.30 9.11
N THR A 73 0.36 8.56 8.46
CA THR A 73 1.20 9.74 8.71
C THR A 73 0.39 11.02 8.56
N LYS A 74 -0.43 11.13 7.51
CA LYS A 74 -1.33 12.28 7.33
C LYS A 74 -2.32 12.41 8.48
N MET A 75 -2.98 11.31 8.89
CA MET A 75 -3.91 11.32 10.02
C MET A 75 -3.22 11.77 11.32
N VAL A 76 -2.03 11.26 11.63
CA VAL A 76 -1.26 11.67 12.81
C VAL A 76 -0.93 13.16 12.76
N VAL A 77 -0.51 13.68 11.60
CA VAL A 77 -0.22 15.11 11.43
C VAL A 77 -1.46 15.95 11.72
N GLU A 78 -2.62 15.60 11.17
CA GLU A 78 -3.89 16.30 11.41
C GLU A 78 -4.32 16.25 12.88
N LEU A 79 -4.23 15.06 13.51
CA LEU A 79 -4.55 14.87 14.92
C LEU A 79 -3.69 15.74 15.83
N LEU A 80 -2.37 15.72 15.67
CA LEU A 80 -1.45 16.52 16.48
C LEU A 80 -1.62 18.02 16.22
N THR A 81 -1.90 18.41 14.96
CA THR A 81 -2.19 19.81 14.60
C THR A 81 -3.48 20.31 15.23
N ALA A 82 -4.52 19.48 15.29
CA ALA A 82 -5.79 19.80 15.96
C ALA A 82 -5.62 20.05 17.46
N GLN A 83 -4.56 19.53 18.07
CA GLN A 83 -4.17 19.76 19.47
C GLN A 83 -3.23 20.97 19.62
N GLY A 84 -3.06 21.77 18.56
CA GLY A 84 -2.28 23.01 18.58
C GLY A 84 -0.78 22.83 18.35
N LEU A 85 -0.31 21.63 17.99
CA LEU A 85 1.10 21.38 17.72
C LEU A 85 1.49 21.78 16.31
N LYS A 86 2.68 22.36 16.15
CA LYS A 86 3.33 22.60 14.86
C LYS A 86 4.09 21.35 14.43
N VAL A 87 3.54 20.64 13.44
CA VAL A 87 4.06 19.35 13.01
C VAL A 87 4.94 19.49 11.76
N LEU A 88 6.18 19.01 11.85
CA LEU A 88 7.08 18.82 10.70
C LEU A 88 6.82 17.45 10.06
N THR A 89 6.72 17.36 8.73
CA THR A 89 6.56 16.07 8.03
C THR A 89 7.17 16.06 6.62
N ASN A 90 7.56 14.90 6.11
CA ASN A 90 8.15 14.71 4.78
C ASN A 90 7.08 14.52 3.69
N ARG A 91 6.47 15.63 3.23
CA ARG A 91 5.32 15.63 2.30
C ARG A 91 5.56 14.98 0.92
N THR A 92 6.80 14.81 0.48
CA THR A 92 7.13 14.37 -0.90
C THR A 92 7.19 12.86 -1.09
N GLY A 93 6.76 12.04 -0.13
CA GLY A 93 6.83 10.57 -0.22
C GLY A 93 8.26 10.02 -0.31
N SER A 94 9.28 10.87 -0.14
CA SER A 94 10.67 10.45 -0.11
C SER A 94 10.98 9.87 1.25
N ASN A 95 10.94 8.54 1.33
CA ASN A 95 11.18 7.76 2.54
C ASN A 95 12.68 7.64 2.88
N PHE A 96 13.54 8.37 2.19
CA PHE A 96 14.98 8.36 2.38
C PHE A 96 15.42 9.46 3.34
N VAL A 97 16.53 9.22 4.04
CA VAL A 97 17.20 10.23 4.89
C VAL A 97 17.44 11.55 4.13
N ARG A 98 17.76 11.46 2.84
CA ARG A 98 17.96 12.62 1.95
C ARG A 98 16.66 13.39 1.68
N GLY A 99 15.54 12.69 1.59
CA GLY A 99 14.21 13.30 1.49
C GLY A 99 13.87 14.11 2.73
N VAL A 100 14.09 13.53 3.91
CA VAL A 100 13.89 14.23 5.20
C VAL A 100 14.79 15.47 5.30
N LEU A 101 16.07 15.36 4.92
CA LEU A 101 16.99 16.51 4.88
C LEU A 101 16.53 17.60 3.90
N ALA A 102 16.04 17.22 2.73
CA ALA A 102 15.52 18.17 1.75
C ALA A 102 14.25 18.87 2.23
N SER A 103 13.36 18.17 2.94
CA SER A 103 12.19 18.77 3.61
C SER A 103 12.60 19.71 4.74
N LEU A 104 13.59 19.34 5.55
CA LEU A 104 14.12 20.21 6.61
C LEU A 104 14.64 21.54 6.06
N LEU A 105 15.29 21.52 4.88
CA LEU A 105 15.87 22.71 4.26
C LEU A 105 14.84 23.83 3.99
N THR A 106 13.56 23.48 3.81
CA THR A 106 12.48 24.46 3.59
C THR A 106 11.88 24.99 4.87
N GLU A 107 12.13 24.32 6.00
CA GLU A 107 11.49 24.59 7.29
C GLU A 107 12.44 25.23 8.31
N VAL A 108 13.76 25.08 8.11
CA VAL A 108 14.79 25.70 8.97
C VAL A 108 15.08 27.14 8.59
N ASP A 109 15.34 27.98 9.60
CA ASP A 109 15.87 29.33 9.41
C ASP A 109 17.34 29.33 8.93
N ALA A 110 17.93 30.51 8.73
CA ALA A 110 19.31 30.63 8.23
C ALA A 110 20.39 30.06 9.18
N VAL A 111 20.05 29.81 10.45
CA VAL A 111 20.98 29.27 11.46
C VAL A 111 20.62 27.85 11.90
N GLY A 112 19.61 27.24 11.28
CA GLY A 112 19.22 25.84 11.50
C GLY A 112 18.23 25.63 12.65
N ARG A 113 17.47 26.65 13.05
CA ARG A 113 16.40 26.52 14.04
C ARG A 113 15.09 26.09 13.39
N LEU A 114 14.35 25.23 14.10
CA LEU A 114 12.99 24.81 13.75
C LEU A 114 11.97 25.48 14.68
N ASN A 115 10.89 25.99 14.09
CA ASN A 115 9.71 26.48 14.83
C ASN A 115 8.60 25.42 14.82
N HIS A 116 8.93 24.21 15.24
CA HIS A 116 8.04 23.04 15.25
C HIS A 116 8.12 22.36 16.62
N ASP A 117 7.03 21.70 17.01
CA ASP A 117 6.92 21.00 18.29
C ASP A 117 7.34 19.52 18.16
N VAL A 118 7.03 18.90 17.02
CA VAL A 118 7.23 17.47 16.75
C VAL A 118 7.50 17.23 15.26
N ALA A 119 8.26 16.20 14.94
CA ALA A 119 8.39 15.69 13.58
C ALA A 119 7.65 14.35 13.46
N VAL A 120 6.77 14.22 12.47
CA VAL A 120 6.10 12.96 12.12
C VAL A 120 6.61 12.53 10.75
N LEU A 121 7.42 11.47 10.75
CA LEU A 121 8.16 11.02 9.57
C LEU A 121 7.65 9.66 9.08
N GLU A 122 7.24 9.63 7.82
CA GLU A 122 6.99 8.39 7.10
C GLU A 122 8.32 7.79 6.66
N LEU A 123 8.60 6.55 7.07
CA LEU A 123 9.82 5.83 6.68
C LEU A 123 9.50 4.39 6.27
N ASP A 124 10.05 4.00 5.12
CA ASP A 124 10.12 2.61 4.68
C ASP A 124 10.99 1.79 5.64
N GLU A 125 10.68 0.51 5.81
CA GLU A 125 11.19 -0.36 6.85
C GLU A 125 12.73 -0.46 6.85
N ALA A 126 13.35 -0.62 5.68
CA ALA A 126 14.80 -0.67 5.56
C ALA A 126 15.44 0.70 5.85
N HIS A 127 14.80 1.77 5.38
CA HIS A 127 15.26 3.14 5.56
C HIS A 127 15.11 3.62 7.01
N ALA A 128 14.05 3.17 7.70
CA ALA A 128 13.80 3.45 9.10
C ALA A 128 14.96 2.93 9.95
N VAL A 129 15.46 1.71 9.71
CA VAL A 129 16.62 1.16 10.43
C VAL A 129 17.87 2.04 10.27
N ARG A 130 18.14 2.55 9.07
CA ARG A 130 19.26 3.48 8.83
C ARG A 130 19.05 4.82 9.53
N PHE A 131 17.82 5.31 9.54
CA PHE A 131 17.45 6.58 10.19
C PHE A 131 17.60 6.50 11.72
N VAL A 132 17.04 5.46 12.36
CA VAL A 132 17.02 5.34 13.83
C VAL A 132 18.40 5.15 14.46
N ARG A 133 19.39 4.68 13.68
CA ARG A 133 20.81 4.66 14.09
C ARG A 133 21.39 6.07 14.28
N ARG A 134 20.85 7.07 13.58
CA ARG A 134 21.31 8.46 13.62
C ARG A 134 20.42 9.33 14.53
N VAL A 135 19.11 9.12 14.49
CA VAL A 135 18.12 9.90 15.23
C VAL A 135 17.20 8.93 15.95
N ARG A 136 17.25 8.88 17.29
CA ARG A 136 16.38 8.00 18.05
C ARG A 136 14.97 8.60 18.12
N PRO A 137 13.93 7.90 17.65
CA PRO A 137 12.58 8.41 17.73
C PRO A 137 12.08 8.39 19.18
N ARG A 138 11.31 9.41 19.55
CA ARG A 138 10.57 9.44 20.81
C ARG A 138 9.47 8.39 20.77
N ALA A 139 8.68 8.37 19.69
CA ALA A 139 7.63 7.38 19.49
C ALA A 139 7.69 6.73 18.10
N ALA A 140 7.18 5.50 17.99
CA ALA A 140 7.07 4.80 16.73
C ALA A 140 5.70 4.11 16.60
N LEU A 141 5.09 4.20 15.43
CA LEU A 141 3.89 3.46 15.04
C LEU A 141 4.24 2.44 13.96
N LEU A 142 3.97 1.17 14.24
CA LEU A 142 4.30 0.04 13.37
C LEU A 142 2.98 -0.63 12.94
N LEU A 143 2.64 -0.50 11.65
CA LEU A 143 1.29 -0.73 11.15
C LEU A 143 0.97 -2.19 10.86
N ASN A 144 1.80 -2.84 10.06
CA ASN A 144 1.61 -4.22 9.58
C ASN A 144 2.86 -4.70 8.85
N VAL A 145 2.97 -6.01 8.70
CA VAL A 145 3.95 -6.73 7.91
C VAL A 145 3.22 -7.58 6.89
N MET A 146 3.31 -7.18 5.62
CA MET A 146 2.70 -7.88 4.49
C MET A 146 3.75 -8.09 3.39
N ARG A 147 3.52 -9.00 2.46
CA ARG A 147 4.33 -9.09 1.24
C ARG A 147 4.03 -7.91 0.30
N ASP A 148 5.06 -7.11 -0.02
CA ASP A 148 4.92 -5.90 -0.86
C ASP A 148 5.43 -6.11 -2.29
N GLN A 149 6.55 -6.81 -2.50
CA GLN A 149 7.09 -7.14 -3.83
C GLN A 149 7.91 -8.44 -3.74
N LEU A 150 7.67 -9.41 -4.63
CA LEU A 150 8.34 -10.73 -4.62
C LEU A 150 9.85 -10.64 -4.95
N ASP A 151 10.28 -9.56 -5.60
CA ASP A 151 11.67 -9.27 -5.98
C ASP A 151 12.46 -8.50 -4.90
N ARG A 152 11.79 -7.97 -3.87
CA ARG A 152 12.42 -7.25 -2.75
C ARG A 152 12.19 -7.97 -1.43
N PHE A 153 13.19 -8.77 -1.06
CA PHE A 153 13.35 -9.41 0.25
C PHE A 153 12.24 -10.40 0.60
N GLY A 154 12.44 -11.65 0.19
CA GLY A 154 11.57 -12.79 0.45
C GLY A 154 11.44 -13.27 1.90
N GLU A 155 11.45 -12.41 2.92
CA GLU A 155 11.08 -12.84 4.27
C GLU A 155 10.30 -11.72 4.99
N ILE A 156 8.98 -11.83 5.05
CA ILE A 156 8.13 -11.04 5.96
C ILE A 156 8.69 -11.01 7.40
N ASP A 157 9.35 -12.09 7.84
CA ASP A 157 10.06 -12.13 9.11
C ASP A 157 11.30 -11.23 9.15
N TYR A 158 12.00 -11.08 8.03
CA TYR A 158 13.05 -10.07 7.88
C TYR A 158 12.46 -8.66 7.98
N THR A 159 11.34 -8.36 7.33
CA THR A 159 10.64 -7.07 7.47
C THR A 159 10.22 -6.82 8.92
N ALA A 160 9.66 -7.82 9.60
CA ALA A 160 9.36 -7.76 11.03
C ALA A 160 10.63 -7.48 11.85
N SER A 161 11.77 -8.09 11.50
CA SER A 161 13.06 -7.82 12.14
C SER A 161 13.56 -6.38 11.94
N LEU A 162 13.24 -5.75 10.81
CA LEU A 162 13.55 -4.33 10.55
C LEU A 162 12.69 -3.43 11.43
N LEU A 163 11.38 -3.68 11.48
CA LEU A 163 10.46 -2.96 12.36
C LEU A 163 10.82 -3.15 13.84
N HIS A 164 11.25 -4.35 14.23
CA HIS A 164 11.76 -4.63 15.57
C HIS A 164 12.97 -3.76 15.92
N LYS A 165 13.94 -3.58 15.00
CA LYS A 165 15.08 -2.68 15.20
C LYS A 165 14.64 -1.23 15.42
N VAL A 166 13.56 -0.78 14.76
CA VAL A 166 12.95 0.54 14.99
C VAL A 166 12.35 0.60 16.41
N ALA A 167 11.60 -0.42 16.83
CA ALA A 167 11.02 -0.50 18.17
C ALA A 167 12.09 -0.44 19.27
N VAL A 168 13.18 -1.20 19.13
CA VAL A 168 14.31 -1.22 20.08
C VAL A 168 15.01 0.14 20.18
N ALA A 169 15.11 0.88 19.06
CA ALA A 169 15.73 2.20 19.04
C ALA A 169 14.83 3.33 19.58
N THR A 170 13.52 3.07 19.72
CA THR A 170 12.52 4.04 20.18
C THR A 170 12.61 4.24 21.68
N THR A 171 12.50 5.50 22.14
CA THR A 171 12.84 5.85 23.53
C THR A 171 11.67 5.94 24.49
N ASP A 172 10.47 6.36 24.03
CA ASP A 172 9.33 6.64 24.90
C ASP A 172 8.17 5.66 24.69
N ALA A 173 7.61 5.59 23.47
CA ALA A 173 6.43 4.77 23.18
C ALA A 173 6.51 4.06 21.82
N VAL A 174 6.16 2.78 21.78
CA VAL A 174 5.97 2.00 20.55
C VAL A 174 4.52 1.55 20.49
N VAL A 175 3.84 1.91 19.40
CA VAL A 175 2.47 1.50 19.10
C VAL A 175 2.52 0.44 18.00
N VAL A 176 1.89 -0.71 18.25
CA VAL A 176 1.85 -1.84 17.31
C VAL A 176 0.42 -2.26 16.98
N ASN A 177 0.25 -2.95 15.85
CA ASN A 177 -1.00 -3.62 15.52
C ASN A 177 -1.11 -4.94 16.29
N ALA A 178 -2.15 -5.09 17.12
CA ALA A 178 -2.40 -6.31 17.86
C ALA A 178 -2.85 -7.47 16.98
N ASP A 179 -3.43 -7.18 15.81
CA ASP A 179 -3.94 -8.18 14.87
C ASP A 179 -2.86 -8.72 13.93
N ASP A 180 -1.65 -8.13 13.93
CA ASP A 180 -0.52 -8.64 13.16
C ASP A 180 0.33 -9.59 14.03
N PRO A 181 0.35 -10.90 13.74
CA PRO A 181 1.05 -11.90 14.57
C PRO A 181 2.55 -11.62 14.73
N ARG A 182 3.18 -10.97 13.74
CA ARG A 182 4.62 -10.68 13.76
C ARG A 182 4.94 -9.46 14.62
N LEU A 183 3.98 -8.57 14.84
CA LEU A 183 4.12 -7.40 15.69
C LEU A 183 3.57 -7.62 17.11
N SER A 184 2.61 -8.54 17.28
CA SER A 184 2.02 -8.88 18.58
C SER A 184 2.69 -10.07 19.28
N GLY A 185 3.50 -10.85 18.56
CA GLY A 185 4.22 -11.99 19.13
C GLY A 185 5.25 -11.60 20.22
N PRO A 186 5.45 -12.40 21.28
CA PRO A 186 6.39 -12.08 22.37
C PRO A 186 7.83 -11.85 21.91
N ALA A 187 8.24 -12.50 20.81
CA ALA A 187 9.57 -12.32 20.21
C ALA A 187 9.79 -10.87 19.74
N PHE A 188 8.73 -10.19 19.27
CA PHE A 188 8.80 -8.81 18.79
C PHE A 188 9.18 -7.82 19.90
N PHE A 189 8.82 -8.10 21.15
CA PHE A 189 9.09 -7.19 22.27
C PHE A 189 10.45 -7.39 22.94
N LYS A 190 11.25 -8.36 22.50
CA LYS A 190 12.56 -8.66 23.09
C LYS A 190 13.51 -7.46 23.00
N GLY A 191 13.90 -6.90 24.13
CA GLY A 191 14.82 -5.75 24.17
C GLY A 191 14.18 -4.40 23.85
N VAL A 192 12.86 -4.34 23.61
CA VAL A 192 12.11 -3.08 23.51
C VAL A 192 11.93 -2.51 24.92
N ARG A 193 12.58 -1.36 25.16
CA ARG A 193 12.56 -0.69 26.48
C ARG A 193 11.45 0.37 26.61
N ALA A 194 10.96 0.89 25.48
CA ALA A 194 9.87 1.85 25.45
C ALA A 194 8.58 1.28 26.07
N ARG A 195 7.65 2.17 26.44
CA ARG A 195 6.28 1.76 26.71
C ARG A 195 5.68 1.21 25.41
N THR A 196 4.84 0.19 25.55
CA THR A 196 4.19 -0.46 24.42
C THR A 196 2.69 -0.23 24.55
N ALA A 197 2.06 0.25 23.49
CA ALA A 197 0.61 0.31 23.34
C ALA A 197 0.24 -0.41 22.04
N ALA A 198 -1.04 -0.77 21.91
CA ALA A 198 -1.53 -1.44 20.72
C ALA A 198 -2.82 -0.81 20.20
N PHE A 199 -3.09 -1.02 18.91
CA PHE A 199 -4.40 -0.80 18.30
C PHE A 199 -4.84 -2.10 17.62
N GLY A 200 -6.12 -2.22 17.30
CA GLY A 200 -6.62 -3.40 16.58
C GLY A 200 -8.09 -3.31 16.20
N ALA A 201 -8.59 -4.41 15.66
CA ALA A 201 -9.97 -4.61 15.26
C ALA A 201 -10.70 -5.46 16.31
N GLY A 202 -11.97 -5.12 16.53
CA GLY A 202 -12.90 -5.90 17.33
C GLY A 202 -13.10 -7.28 16.74
N SER A 203 -13.47 -8.25 17.56
CA SER A 203 -13.62 -9.66 17.17
C SER A 203 -14.52 -9.86 15.93
N GLY A 204 -15.59 -9.06 15.82
CA GLY A 204 -16.52 -9.08 14.69
C GLY A 204 -15.95 -8.55 13.35
N LEU A 205 -14.80 -7.87 13.37
CA LEU A 205 -14.17 -7.30 12.17
C LEU A 205 -12.87 -8.02 11.76
N ARG A 206 -12.39 -8.99 12.54
CA ARG A 206 -11.11 -9.68 12.27
C ARG A 206 -11.05 -10.34 10.89
N SER A 207 -12.18 -10.87 10.40
CA SER A 207 -12.27 -11.44 9.05
C SER A 207 -12.03 -10.44 7.92
N LEU A 208 -12.19 -9.15 8.18
CA LEU A 208 -11.89 -8.08 7.22
C LEU A 208 -10.39 -7.73 7.22
N PHE A 209 -9.73 -7.85 8.38
CA PHE A 209 -8.32 -7.47 8.59
C PHE A 209 -7.42 -8.70 8.69
N VAL A 210 -7.30 -9.37 7.56
CA VAL A 210 -6.60 -10.64 7.38
C VAL A 210 -5.09 -10.42 7.37
N SER A 211 -4.36 -11.27 8.09
CA SER A 211 -2.89 -11.27 8.10
C SER A 211 -2.31 -11.85 6.81
N ASP A 212 -1.02 -11.66 6.58
CA ASP A 212 -0.32 -12.26 5.44
C ASP A 212 -0.37 -13.81 5.47
N ASP A 213 -0.38 -14.42 6.67
CA ASP A 213 -0.48 -15.88 6.82
C ASP A 213 -1.89 -16.39 6.46
N ASP A 214 -2.92 -15.65 6.82
CA ASP A 214 -4.30 -15.97 6.48
C ASP A 214 -4.52 -15.87 4.96
N LEU A 215 -3.90 -14.88 4.29
CA LEU A 215 -3.92 -14.75 2.82
C LEU A 215 -3.30 -15.97 2.13
N ARG A 216 -2.22 -16.53 2.70
CA ARG A 216 -1.55 -17.71 2.14
C ARG A 216 -2.33 -19.00 2.36
N THR A 217 -2.99 -19.12 3.51
CA THR A 217 -3.64 -20.37 3.93
C THR A 217 -5.11 -20.44 3.57
N GLY A 218 -5.72 -19.33 3.14
CA GLY A 218 -7.14 -19.25 2.81
C GLY A 218 -8.05 -19.40 4.04
N SER A 219 -7.50 -19.30 5.25
CA SER A 219 -8.23 -19.47 6.51
C SER A 219 -7.90 -18.29 7.41
N ALA A 220 -8.90 -17.47 7.76
CA ALA A 220 -8.77 -16.59 8.91
C ALA A 220 -8.72 -17.49 10.16
N ALA A 221 -7.56 -17.62 10.79
CA ALA A 221 -7.42 -18.50 11.95
C ALA A 221 -8.40 -18.06 13.06
N PRO A 222 -9.20 -18.98 13.65
CA PRO A 222 -10.01 -18.65 14.81
C PRO A 222 -9.09 -18.32 15.99
N ALA A 223 -9.39 -17.22 16.68
CA ALA A 223 -8.63 -16.82 17.86
C ALA A 223 -8.70 -17.90 18.96
N GLU A 224 -7.55 -18.31 19.49
CA GLU A 224 -7.51 -19.06 20.75
C GLU A 224 -8.01 -18.14 21.88
N THR A 225 -9.16 -18.49 22.45
CA THR A 225 -9.70 -17.85 23.64
C THR A 225 -8.78 -18.17 24.83
N PRO A 226 -8.34 -17.19 25.63
CA PRO A 226 -7.66 -17.50 26.89
C PRO A 226 -8.61 -18.28 27.79
N ALA A 227 -8.16 -19.41 28.32
CA ALA A 227 -8.94 -20.20 29.26
C ALA A 227 -9.22 -19.36 30.53
N ASP A 228 -10.48 -18.97 30.72
CA ASP A 228 -10.96 -18.36 31.95
C ASP A 228 -10.82 -19.39 33.08
N GLY A 229 -9.85 -19.16 33.96
CA GLY A 229 -9.74 -19.81 35.25
C GLY A 229 -10.80 -19.25 36.20
N ALA A 230 -11.99 -19.84 36.19
CA ALA A 230 -12.95 -19.69 37.28
C ALA A 230 -12.80 -20.90 38.22
N ALA A 231 -12.17 -20.65 39.36
CA ALA A 231 -12.29 -21.50 40.52
C ALA A 231 -13.70 -21.38 41.08
N ASP A 232 -14.40 -22.50 41.23
CA ASP A 232 -15.50 -22.59 42.19
C ASP A 232 -15.47 -23.97 42.86
N GLU A 233 -15.19 -23.94 44.16
CA GLU A 233 -15.45 -25.05 45.08
C GLU A 233 -16.92 -24.96 45.50
N THR A 234 -17.68 -26.05 45.41
CA THR A 234 -18.27 -26.71 46.60
C THR A 234 -19.23 -27.86 46.26
N ALA A 235 -19.08 -28.91 47.08
CA ALA A 235 -20.11 -29.83 47.60
C ALA A 235 -20.74 -30.91 46.68
N GLY A 236 -20.23 -32.14 46.87
CA GLY A 236 -20.98 -33.14 47.65
C GLY A 236 -21.64 -34.32 46.90
N GLY A 237 -21.14 -35.53 47.18
CA GLY A 237 -22.00 -36.69 47.46
C GLY A 237 -21.95 -37.90 46.51
N ALA A 238 -21.38 -39.00 47.05
CA ALA A 238 -21.69 -40.43 46.84
C ALA A 238 -21.59 -41.02 45.41
N ASP A 239 -20.62 -41.89 45.11
CA ASP A 239 -20.50 -43.34 45.42
C ASP A 239 -20.91 -44.20 44.20
N VAL A 240 -20.40 -45.45 44.15
CA VAL A 240 -20.70 -46.57 43.22
C VAL A 240 -19.65 -46.85 42.11
N THR A 241 -18.63 -47.61 42.53
CA THR A 241 -18.14 -48.91 42.00
C THR A 241 -18.11 -49.25 40.50
N GLY A 242 -16.99 -49.89 40.09
CA GLY A 242 -16.90 -50.87 38.99
C GLY A 242 -15.78 -50.57 37.99
N GLY A 243 -14.60 -51.17 38.13
CA GLY A 243 -14.18 -52.33 37.31
C GLY A 243 -13.60 -51.85 35.96
N GLY A 244 -12.28 -51.78 35.74
CA GLY A 244 -11.41 -52.94 35.56
C GLY A 244 -11.14 -53.15 34.06
N GLY A 245 -9.89 -52.98 33.61
CA GLY A 245 -9.46 -53.41 32.27
C GLY A 245 -8.50 -52.47 31.53
N ALA A 246 -7.21 -52.57 31.83
CA ALA A 246 -6.16 -52.52 30.80
C ALA A 246 -6.22 -53.86 30.01
N PRO A 247 -5.63 -54.05 28.79
CA PRO A 247 -4.31 -53.51 28.44
C PRO A 247 -3.98 -53.22 26.93
N ALA A 248 -2.75 -52.72 26.77
CA ALA A 248 -1.73 -53.06 25.76
C ALA A 248 -1.86 -52.63 24.28
N ASP A 249 -0.96 -51.71 23.92
CA ASP A 249 0.17 -51.89 22.99
C ASP A 249 0.03 -52.84 21.79
N GLY A 250 0.22 -52.27 20.61
CA GLY A 250 0.52 -52.98 19.37
C GLY A 250 1.38 -52.11 18.45
N ALA A 251 2.69 -52.22 18.59
CA ALA A 251 3.67 -51.72 17.62
C ALA A 251 3.71 -52.65 16.39
N ALA A 252 3.77 -52.06 15.19
CA ALA A 252 4.24 -52.75 13.99
C ALA A 252 4.92 -51.77 13.03
N THR A 253 6.23 -51.91 12.94
CA THR A 253 7.12 -51.40 11.90
C THR A 253 6.96 -52.19 10.60
N THR A 254 7.03 -51.53 9.44
CA THR A 254 7.70 -52.07 8.24
C THR A 254 8.14 -50.95 7.29
N ASP A 255 9.39 -51.08 6.86
CA ASP A 255 10.13 -50.32 5.85
C ASP A 255 9.50 -50.28 4.45
N GLY A 256 9.92 -49.28 3.67
CA GLY A 256 9.74 -49.29 2.20
C GLY A 256 10.04 -47.95 1.54
N ALA A 257 11.32 -47.61 1.38
CA ALA A 257 11.76 -46.58 0.44
C ALA A 257 11.52 -47.03 -1.02
N PRO A 258 11.40 -46.07 -1.95
CA PRO A 258 12.20 -46.20 -3.17
C PRO A 258 12.96 -44.94 -3.55
N THR A 259 14.10 -45.21 -4.16
CA THR A 259 15.16 -44.34 -4.65
C THR A 259 14.82 -43.56 -5.91
N ALA A 260 15.57 -42.47 -6.08
CA ALA A 260 15.58 -41.51 -7.17
C ALA A 260 15.77 -42.09 -8.58
N ALA A 261 15.14 -41.43 -9.56
CA ALA A 261 15.59 -41.34 -10.93
C ALA A 261 15.54 -39.87 -11.36
N ALA A 262 16.71 -39.33 -11.72
CA ALA A 262 16.87 -38.02 -12.29
C ALA A 262 16.64 -38.10 -13.80
N GLU A 263 15.69 -37.33 -14.31
CA GLU A 263 15.53 -37.05 -15.74
C GLU A 263 15.56 -35.53 -15.93
N THR A 264 16.62 -35.07 -16.61
CA THR A 264 16.78 -33.72 -17.16
C THR A 264 15.88 -33.52 -18.37
N PRO A 265 15.09 -32.44 -18.46
CA PRO A 265 14.50 -32.02 -19.72
C PRO A 265 15.35 -30.92 -20.38
N ASP A 266 15.60 -31.13 -21.67
CA ASP A 266 16.26 -30.23 -22.61
C ASP A 266 15.66 -28.82 -22.69
N ALA A 267 16.54 -27.84 -22.85
CA ALA A 267 16.20 -26.46 -23.17
C ALA A 267 15.72 -26.34 -24.62
N PRO A 268 14.61 -25.63 -24.91
CA PRO A 268 14.26 -25.27 -26.28
C PRO A 268 15.01 -24.01 -26.73
N ALA A 269 15.52 -24.11 -27.96
CA ALA A 269 16.28 -23.09 -28.67
C ALA A 269 15.49 -21.79 -28.94
N ALA A 270 16.22 -20.67 -28.93
CA ALA A 270 15.74 -19.35 -29.31
C ALA A 270 15.36 -19.28 -30.82
N PRO A 271 14.28 -18.58 -31.19
CA PRO A 271 13.99 -18.27 -32.58
C PRO A 271 14.78 -17.02 -33.06
N PRO A 272 15.00 -16.88 -34.38
CA PRO A 272 15.88 -15.87 -34.95
C PRO A 272 15.26 -14.46 -34.98
N THR A 273 16.12 -13.46 -34.84
CA THR A 273 15.85 -12.03 -35.03
C THR A 273 15.48 -11.73 -36.47
N ALA A 274 14.36 -11.04 -36.68
CA ALA A 274 13.99 -10.42 -37.95
C ALA A 274 14.11 -8.90 -37.83
N ASP A 275 14.93 -8.32 -38.71
CA ASP A 275 15.07 -6.88 -38.98
C ASP A 275 13.81 -6.30 -39.65
N ALA A 276 13.40 -5.09 -39.21
CA ALA A 276 12.95 -3.93 -40.00
C ALA A 276 11.98 -3.01 -39.20
N PRO A 277 11.72 -1.76 -39.63
CA PRO A 277 12.60 -0.60 -39.66
C PRO A 277 12.14 0.51 -38.68
N ALA A 278 13.04 1.46 -38.41
CA ALA A 278 12.84 2.60 -37.54
C ALA A 278 11.76 3.58 -38.05
N ALA A 279 10.88 4.03 -37.14
CA ALA A 279 10.05 5.21 -37.30
C ALA A 279 10.31 6.15 -36.12
N ASP A 280 10.65 7.41 -36.44
CA ASP A 280 11.05 8.47 -35.53
C ASP A 280 10.02 8.74 -34.42
N ALA A 281 10.49 8.65 -33.17
CA ALA A 281 9.83 9.20 -32.00
C ALA A 281 10.86 10.03 -31.20
N PRO A 282 10.44 11.15 -30.58
CA PRO A 282 11.37 12.13 -30.02
C PRO A 282 12.10 11.60 -28.78
N THR A 283 13.43 11.69 -28.79
CA THR A 283 14.33 11.42 -27.67
C THR A 283 13.94 12.19 -26.41
N PRO A 284 13.61 11.52 -25.30
CA PRO A 284 13.66 12.13 -23.97
C PRO A 284 15.12 12.16 -23.50
N ALA A 285 15.51 13.30 -22.93
CA ALA A 285 16.84 13.55 -22.42
C ALA A 285 17.29 12.52 -21.36
N ASP A 286 18.50 12.01 -21.54
CA ASP A 286 19.25 11.22 -20.56
C ASP A 286 19.41 12.00 -19.24
N ASP A 287 18.84 11.46 -18.17
CA ASP A 287 19.32 11.64 -16.79
C ASP A 287 18.69 10.55 -15.89
N ALA A 288 19.07 9.30 -16.16
CA ALA A 288 18.90 8.22 -15.19
C ALA A 288 20.03 8.31 -14.15
N PRO A 289 19.75 8.45 -12.84
CA PRO A 289 20.81 8.34 -11.85
C PRO A 289 21.27 6.89 -11.77
N ALA A 290 22.55 6.67 -12.04
CA ALA A 290 23.22 5.38 -11.86
C ALA A 290 22.91 4.80 -10.47
N ALA A 291 22.33 3.61 -10.45
CA ALA A 291 22.18 2.82 -9.25
C ALA A 291 23.56 2.26 -8.86
N ASP A 292 24.15 2.79 -7.79
CA ASP A 292 25.25 2.12 -7.08
C ASP A 292 24.70 0.80 -6.52
N ALA A 293 24.97 -0.30 -7.23
CA ALA A 293 24.90 -1.63 -6.66
C ALA A 293 25.96 -1.71 -5.54
N PRO A 294 25.61 -2.16 -4.31
CA PRO A 294 26.61 -2.35 -3.28
C PRO A 294 27.53 -3.50 -3.71
N THR A 295 28.80 -3.18 -3.91
CA THR A 295 29.89 -4.15 -4.02
C THR A 295 30.02 -4.89 -2.67
N PRO A 296 30.20 -6.22 -2.65
CA PRO A 296 30.51 -6.91 -1.41
C PRO A 296 31.94 -6.53 -1.00
N ALA A 297 32.06 -5.71 0.03
CA ALA A 297 33.34 -5.44 0.65
C ALA A 297 33.61 -6.53 1.69
N ASP A 298 34.74 -7.22 1.51
CA ASP A 298 35.37 -8.10 2.49
C ASP A 298 35.55 -7.38 3.83
N ASP A 299 34.92 -7.88 4.88
CA ASP A 299 35.30 -7.58 6.27
C ASP A 299 35.59 -8.91 6.98
N ALA A 300 36.88 -9.28 6.98
CA ALA A 300 37.41 -10.23 7.95
C ALA A 300 37.39 -9.58 9.35
N PRO A 301 37.07 -10.33 10.42
CA PRO A 301 36.85 -9.74 11.73
C PRO A 301 38.19 -9.38 12.40
N ALA A 302 38.40 -8.09 12.68
CA ALA A 302 39.42 -7.66 13.61
C ALA A 302 38.96 -7.92 15.05
N ALA A 303 39.73 -8.74 15.75
CA ALA A 303 39.54 -9.06 17.16
C ALA A 303 39.93 -7.85 18.04
N ASP A 304 38.95 -7.31 18.77
CA ASP A 304 39.18 -6.74 20.09
C ASP A 304 37.83 -6.70 20.85
N ALA A 305 37.64 -7.67 21.75
CA ALA A 305 36.47 -7.78 22.60
C ALA A 305 36.74 -7.08 23.94
N PRO A 306 35.91 -6.12 24.39
CA PRO A 306 35.91 -5.72 25.78
C PRO A 306 35.18 -6.79 26.61
N ALA A 307 35.68 -7.02 27.83
CA ALA A 307 35.22 -8.05 28.75
C ALA A 307 33.69 -8.05 28.94
N ALA A 308 33.10 -9.25 28.87
CA ALA A 308 31.69 -9.49 29.04
C ALA A 308 31.24 -9.22 30.48
N ASP A 309 30.31 -8.27 30.65
CA ASP A 309 29.47 -8.21 31.85
C ASP A 309 28.54 -9.45 31.88
N ALA A 310 28.34 -9.99 33.08
CA ALA A 310 27.52 -11.18 33.33
C ALA A 310 26.11 -11.05 32.72
N PRO A 311 25.52 -12.14 32.20
CA PRO A 311 24.21 -12.09 31.56
C PRO A 311 23.16 -11.69 32.61
N ALA A 312 22.50 -10.55 32.36
CA ALA A 312 21.32 -10.14 33.10
C ALA A 312 20.26 -11.28 33.03
N PRO A 313 19.50 -11.53 34.10
CA PRO A 313 18.49 -12.57 34.12
C PRO A 313 17.52 -12.37 32.94
N ALA A 314 17.20 -13.46 32.24
CA ALA A 314 16.30 -13.44 31.09
C ALA A 314 14.95 -12.83 31.52
N ALA A 315 14.69 -11.60 31.08
CA ALA A 315 13.42 -10.94 31.31
C ALA A 315 12.30 -11.79 30.70
N THR A 316 11.23 -12.02 31.45
CA THR A 316 10.02 -12.69 30.98
C THR A 316 9.59 -12.07 29.64
N PRO A 317 9.25 -12.86 28.61
CA PRO A 317 8.81 -12.32 27.33
C PRO A 317 7.61 -11.40 27.55
N ARG A 318 7.74 -10.13 27.16
CA ARG A 318 6.67 -9.16 27.29
C ARG A 318 5.60 -9.49 26.25
N ALA A 319 4.38 -9.78 26.70
CA ALA A 319 3.24 -10.01 25.81
C ALA A 319 2.77 -8.68 25.20
N CYS A 320 2.08 -8.76 24.05
CA CYS A 320 1.40 -7.60 23.47
C CYS A 320 0.37 -7.07 24.48
N PRO A 321 0.34 -5.75 24.75
CA PRO A 321 -0.71 -5.17 25.58
C PRO A 321 -2.07 -5.30 24.89
N ALA A 322 -3.15 -5.31 25.69
CA ALA A 322 -4.49 -5.14 25.14
C ALA A 322 -4.57 -3.85 24.31
N PRO A 323 -5.28 -3.84 23.17
CA PRO A 323 -5.34 -2.65 22.34
C PRO A 323 -5.99 -1.48 23.10
N ARG A 324 -5.31 -0.34 23.08
CA ARG A 324 -5.79 0.92 23.63
C ARG A 324 -6.92 1.51 22.79
N VAL A 325 -6.81 1.35 21.48
CA VAL A 325 -7.80 1.79 20.50
C VAL A 325 -8.26 0.59 19.69
N VAL A 326 -9.56 0.30 19.71
CA VAL A 326 -10.17 -0.81 18.98
C VAL A 326 -11.22 -0.27 18.01
N LEU A 327 -11.19 -0.73 16.76
CA LEU A 327 -12.29 -0.56 15.83
C LEU A 327 -13.34 -1.64 16.08
N GLU A 328 -14.43 -1.32 16.78
CA GLU A 328 -15.41 -2.31 17.25
C GLU A 328 -16.39 -2.74 16.15
N SER A 329 -16.91 -1.78 15.39
CA SER A 329 -17.91 -2.04 14.37
C SER A 329 -17.87 -1.01 13.25
N LEU A 330 -18.41 -1.38 12.08
CA LEU A 330 -18.46 -0.56 10.88
C LEU A 330 -19.86 -0.59 10.26
N GLN A 331 -20.34 0.59 9.84
CA GLN A 331 -21.59 0.73 9.12
C GLN A 331 -21.47 1.86 8.09
N GLY A 332 -21.05 1.50 6.87
CA GLY A 332 -20.73 2.46 5.81
C GLY A 332 -19.59 3.38 6.21
N ARG A 333 -19.89 4.68 6.41
CA ARG A 333 -18.92 5.67 6.92
C ARG A 333 -18.91 5.78 8.44
N GLY A 334 -19.93 5.26 9.12
CA GLY A 334 -20.00 5.21 10.57
C GLY A 334 -19.18 4.05 11.13
N ALA A 335 -18.58 4.27 12.30
CA ALA A 335 -17.83 3.28 13.04
C ALA A 335 -17.97 3.50 14.54
N VAL A 336 -17.85 2.43 15.32
CA VAL A 336 -17.63 2.53 16.77
C VAL A 336 -16.14 2.32 17.03
N VAL A 337 -15.50 3.31 17.64
CA VAL A 337 -14.10 3.28 18.06
C VAL A 337 -14.06 3.25 19.58
N ARG A 338 -13.52 2.17 20.15
CA ARG A 338 -13.28 2.05 21.59
C ARG A 338 -11.92 2.63 21.94
N VAL A 339 -11.88 3.60 22.84
CA VAL A 339 -10.65 4.22 23.36
C VAL A 339 -10.60 4.00 24.87
N ASP A 340 -9.58 3.30 25.36
CA ASP A 340 -9.40 3.02 26.79
C ASP A 340 -10.67 2.42 27.45
N GLY A 341 -11.40 1.57 26.71
CA GLY A 341 -12.63 0.93 27.16
C GLY A 341 -13.92 1.74 26.98
N THR A 342 -13.84 2.97 26.47
CA THR A 342 -15.00 3.82 26.20
C THR A 342 -15.33 3.83 24.71
N ASP A 343 -16.60 3.60 24.36
CA ASP A 343 -17.04 3.54 22.96
C ASP A 343 -17.41 4.93 22.44
N HIS A 344 -16.92 5.26 21.24
CA HIS A 344 -17.19 6.53 20.57
C HIS A 344 -17.69 6.28 19.14
N GLU A 345 -18.79 6.93 18.77
CA GLU A 345 -19.29 6.90 17.39
C GLU A 345 -18.54 7.94 16.54
N VAL A 346 -18.01 7.48 15.41
CA VAL A 346 -17.24 8.31 14.47
C VAL A 346 -17.76 8.09 13.06
N SER A 347 -17.99 9.19 12.33
CA SER A 347 -18.30 9.14 10.90
C SER A 347 -17.09 9.61 10.10
N PHE A 348 -16.40 8.69 9.44
CA PHE A 348 -15.16 8.98 8.72
C PHE A 348 -15.43 9.55 7.32
N ALA A 349 -14.79 10.68 7.01
CA ALA A 349 -14.81 11.25 5.66
C ALA A 349 -13.97 10.43 4.67
N ILE A 350 -12.89 9.80 5.13
CA ILE A 350 -12.08 8.90 4.30
C ILE A 350 -12.79 7.54 4.14
N PRO A 351 -13.01 7.07 2.90
CA PRO A 351 -13.64 5.77 2.66
C PRO A 351 -12.66 4.61 2.90
N GLY A 352 -13.21 3.41 3.09
CA GLY A 352 -12.48 2.14 3.13
C GLY A 352 -12.14 1.65 4.54
N VAL A 353 -12.42 0.37 4.77
CA VAL A 353 -12.23 -0.34 6.05
C VAL A 353 -10.79 -0.25 6.58
N HIS A 354 -9.80 -0.41 5.70
CA HIS A 354 -8.38 -0.27 6.05
C HIS A 354 -8.04 1.14 6.57
N ASN A 355 -8.67 2.18 6.02
CA ASN A 355 -8.40 3.54 6.46
C ASN A 355 -8.99 3.82 7.84
N GLN A 356 -10.06 3.12 8.23
CA GLN A 356 -10.65 3.23 9.55
C GLN A 356 -9.76 2.54 10.61
N LEU A 357 -9.12 1.41 10.28
CA LEU A 357 -8.10 0.81 11.14
C LEU A 357 -6.83 1.66 11.21
N ASN A 358 -6.37 2.22 10.08
CA ASN A 358 -5.27 3.19 10.07
C ASN A 358 -5.60 4.44 10.91
N ALA A 359 -6.87 4.86 10.94
CA ALA A 359 -7.33 5.96 11.78
C ALA A 359 -7.23 5.61 13.28
N CYS A 360 -7.55 4.37 13.66
CA CYS A 360 -7.33 3.86 15.01
C CYS A 360 -5.84 3.81 15.38
N ALA A 361 -4.98 3.40 14.44
CA ALA A 361 -3.53 3.42 14.59
C ALA A 361 -2.98 4.84 14.82
N ALA A 362 -3.45 5.81 14.03
CA ALA A 362 -3.11 7.22 14.18
C ALA A 362 -3.57 7.78 15.54
N LEU A 363 -4.79 7.45 15.95
CA LEU A 363 -5.35 7.88 17.24
C LEU A 363 -4.53 7.31 18.39
N ALA A 364 -4.22 6.01 18.38
CA ALA A 364 -3.39 5.38 19.41
C ALA A 364 -2.01 6.05 19.54
N LEU A 365 -1.37 6.38 18.41
CA LEU A 365 -0.09 7.11 18.43
C LEU A 365 -0.25 8.53 18.97
N ALA A 366 -1.29 9.26 18.57
CA ALA A 366 -1.53 10.61 19.06
C ALA A 366 -1.72 10.63 20.59
N LEU A 367 -2.48 9.67 21.13
CA LEU A 367 -2.67 9.50 22.57
C LEU A 367 -1.34 9.26 23.30
N GLU A 368 -0.45 8.42 22.77
CA GLU A 368 0.87 8.18 23.38
C GLU A 368 1.81 9.39 23.29
N VAL A 369 1.74 10.18 22.20
CA VAL A 369 2.56 11.38 22.03
C VAL A 369 2.13 12.50 22.97
N LEU A 370 0.81 12.70 23.12
CA LEU A 370 0.20 13.77 23.91
C LEU A 370 0.10 13.43 25.40
N GLY A 371 -0.02 12.14 25.74
CA GLY A 371 -0.22 11.65 27.10
C GLY A 371 -1.50 12.21 27.73
N GLU A 372 -1.43 12.62 29.00
CA GLU A 372 -2.57 13.17 29.75
C GLU A 372 -3.16 14.46 29.17
N LYS A 373 -2.47 15.12 28.24
CA LYS A 373 -2.94 16.33 27.58
C LYS A 373 -3.87 16.05 26.38
N ALA A 374 -4.06 14.79 26.02
CA ALA A 374 -4.88 14.42 24.88
C ALA A 374 -6.36 14.76 25.13
N ASP A 375 -6.93 15.60 24.28
CA ASP A 375 -8.38 15.79 24.18
C ASP A 375 -8.96 14.78 23.18
N VAL A 376 -9.50 13.67 23.70
CA VAL A 376 -10.01 12.55 22.91
C VAL A 376 -11.15 12.98 21.98
N ASP A 377 -12.06 13.83 22.45
CA ASP A 377 -13.21 14.28 21.65
C ASP A 377 -12.73 15.16 20.48
N SER A 378 -11.78 16.06 20.73
CA SER A 378 -11.16 16.89 19.69
C SER A 378 -10.38 16.03 18.68
N LEU A 379 -9.64 15.01 19.15
CA LEU A 379 -8.93 14.07 18.27
C LEU A 379 -9.90 13.29 17.36
N LEU A 380 -10.98 12.74 17.91
CA LEU A 380 -12.00 12.01 17.14
C LEU A 380 -12.70 12.93 16.12
N ALA A 381 -13.01 14.17 16.52
CA ALA A 381 -13.60 15.16 15.62
C ALA A 381 -12.67 15.57 14.47
N ALA A 382 -11.35 15.68 14.74
CA ALA A 382 -10.36 15.92 13.69
C ALA A 382 -10.23 14.72 12.76
N LEU A 383 -10.15 13.50 13.32
CA LEU A 383 -10.03 12.25 12.58
C LEU A 383 -11.19 12.03 11.61
N ALA A 384 -12.42 12.33 12.05
CA ALA A 384 -13.64 12.24 11.26
C ALA A 384 -13.57 13.05 9.95
N ARG A 385 -12.79 14.14 9.92
CA ARG A 385 -12.71 15.07 8.78
C ARG A 385 -11.55 14.79 7.83
N VAL A 386 -10.64 13.89 8.17
CA VAL A 386 -9.47 13.59 7.34
C VAL A 386 -9.91 13.04 5.98
N ARG A 387 -9.37 13.62 4.90
CA ARG A 387 -9.57 13.15 3.52
C ARG A 387 -8.33 12.44 3.01
N ALA A 388 -8.49 11.57 2.03
CA ALA A 388 -7.36 10.84 1.44
C ALA A 388 -6.29 11.78 0.84
N ALA A 389 -5.06 11.29 0.78
CA ALA A 389 -3.99 11.91 0.01
C ALA A 389 -4.06 11.44 -1.46
N PHE A 390 -3.45 12.21 -2.36
CA PHE A 390 -3.33 11.99 -3.80
C PHE A 390 -3.35 10.51 -4.25
N GLY A 391 -4.19 10.17 -5.25
CA GLY A 391 -4.19 8.87 -5.93
C GLY A 391 -4.76 7.68 -5.14
N ARG A 392 -5.25 7.86 -3.91
CA ARG A 392 -5.84 6.80 -3.08
C ARG A 392 -7.29 7.10 -2.74
N GLY A 393 -8.25 6.59 -3.50
CA GLY A 393 -9.67 6.93 -3.30
C GLY A 393 -10.00 8.36 -3.73
N GLU A 394 -9.25 8.89 -4.69
CA GLU A 394 -9.56 10.15 -5.36
C GLU A 394 -10.82 9.95 -6.21
N VAL A 395 -11.85 10.76 -5.93
CA VAL A 395 -13.09 10.78 -6.70
C VAL A 395 -13.04 11.98 -7.65
N LEU A 396 -13.04 11.69 -8.93
CA LEU A 396 -13.12 12.68 -10.02
C LEU A 396 -14.52 12.60 -10.64
N THR A 397 -14.98 13.67 -11.29
CA THR A 397 -16.23 13.62 -12.06
C THR A 397 -15.91 13.55 -13.55
N LEU A 398 -16.39 12.50 -14.24
CA LEU A 398 -16.26 12.30 -15.67
C LEU A 398 -17.63 12.04 -16.29
N ASP A 399 -18.04 12.87 -17.26
CA ASP A 399 -19.37 12.80 -17.88
C ASP A 399 -20.53 12.78 -16.87
N GLY A 400 -20.40 13.54 -15.76
CA GLY A 400 -21.39 13.57 -14.68
C GLY A 400 -21.40 12.35 -13.76
N ARG A 401 -20.44 11.42 -13.91
CA ARG A 401 -20.29 10.22 -13.08
C ARG A 401 -19.05 10.33 -12.20
N ASP A 402 -19.17 9.84 -10.97
CA ASP A 402 -18.04 9.72 -10.06
C ASP A 402 -17.10 8.63 -10.56
N VAL A 403 -15.79 8.92 -10.63
CA VAL A 403 -14.72 7.99 -10.97
C VAL A 403 -13.78 7.90 -9.79
N GLU A 404 -13.76 6.74 -9.14
CA GLU A 404 -12.86 6.47 -8.02
C GLU A 404 -11.61 5.73 -8.49
N LEU A 405 -10.45 6.37 -8.33
CA LEU A 405 -9.14 5.76 -8.63
C LEU A 405 -8.59 5.03 -7.40
N SER A 406 -8.31 3.74 -7.58
CA SER A 406 -7.76 2.84 -6.56
C SER A 406 -6.38 2.34 -6.98
N LEU A 407 -5.33 2.97 -6.43
CA LEU A 407 -3.95 2.51 -6.63
C LEU A 407 -3.72 1.15 -5.98
N VAL A 408 -3.22 0.19 -6.77
CA VAL A 408 -2.85 -1.17 -6.32
C VAL A 408 -1.38 -1.44 -6.60
N LYS A 409 -0.69 -2.07 -5.66
CA LYS A 409 0.76 -2.36 -5.75
C LYS A 409 1.14 -3.78 -5.32
N ASN A 410 0.27 -4.43 -4.56
CA ASN A 410 0.53 -5.72 -3.91
C ASN A 410 -0.83 -6.39 -3.59
N PRO A 411 -0.82 -7.68 -3.19
CA PRO A 411 -2.05 -8.42 -2.99
C PRO A 411 -2.97 -7.81 -1.92
N ALA A 412 -2.38 -7.42 -0.78
CA ALA A 412 -3.13 -6.83 0.32
C ALA A 412 -3.82 -5.51 -0.07
N GLY A 413 -3.10 -4.63 -0.78
CA GLY A 413 -3.63 -3.36 -1.27
C GLY A 413 -4.75 -3.56 -2.30
N PHE A 414 -4.61 -4.56 -3.18
CA PHE A 414 -5.67 -4.90 -4.13
C PHE A 414 -6.91 -5.42 -3.39
N ARG A 415 -6.76 -6.38 -2.48
CA ARG A 415 -7.86 -6.91 -1.66
C ARG A 415 -8.59 -5.81 -0.89
N MET A 416 -7.87 -4.87 -0.30
CA MET A 416 -8.50 -3.72 0.38
C MET A 416 -9.28 -2.81 -0.58
N GLY A 417 -8.80 -2.64 -1.82
CA GLY A 417 -9.54 -1.97 -2.87
C GLY A 417 -10.83 -2.70 -3.24
N LEU A 418 -10.78 -4.03 -3.38
CA LEU A 418 -11.95 -4.87 -3.68
C LEU A 418 -12.99 -4.85 -2.57
N LEU A 419 -12.58 -4.96 -1.31
CA LEU A 419 -13.47 -4.83 -0.16
C LEU A 419 -14.15 -3.45 -0.10
N THR A 420 -13.41 -2.40 -0.49
CA THR A 420 -13.96 -1.03 -0.56
C THR A 420 -15.00 -0.94 -1.69
N ALA A 421 -14.77 -1.60 -2.82
CA ALA A 421 -15.72 -1.68 -3.92
C ALA A 421 -16.99 -2.43 -3.53
N GLU A 422 -16.88 -3.60 -2.91
CA GLU A 422 -18.02 -4.40 -2.45
C GLU A 422 -18.92 -3.61 -1.49
N GLN A 423 -18.32 -2.85 -0.56
CA GLN A 423 -19.07 -1.96 0.33
C GLN A 423 -19.74 -0.79 -0.40
N ALA A 424 -19.06 -0.22 -1.40
CA ALA A 424 -19.62 0.85 -2.21
C ALA A 424 -20.84 0.34 -3.00
N VAL A 425 -20.73 -0.86 -3.57
CA VAL A 425 -21.83 -1.55 -4.27
C VAL A 425 -23.00 -1.83 -3.34
N ALA A 426 -22.73 -2.34 -2.14
CA ALA A 426 -23.77 -2.58 -1.14
C ALA A 426 -24.49 -1.29 -0.70
N ALA A 427 -23.78 -0.15 -0.67
CA ALA A 427 -24.32 1.12 -0.21
C ALA A 427 -24.98 1.97 -1.31
N ARG A 428 -24.46 1.94 -2.54
CA ARG A 428 -24.81 2.87 -3.62
C ARG A 428 -25.26 2.18 -4.92
N GLY A 429 -25.25 0.85 -4.95
CA GLY A 429 -25.55 0.06 -6.14
C GLY A 429 -24.33 -0.13 -7.03
N ALA A 430 -24.53 -0.84 -8.13
CA ALA A 430 -23.44 -1.38 -8.92
C ALA A 430 -22.50 -0.34 -9.54
N GLU A 431 -21.22 -0.68 -9.66
CA GLU A 431 -20.18 0.17 -10.26
C GLU A 431 -19.78 -0.32 -11.67
N THR A 432 -19.21 0.58 -12.46
CA THR A 432 -18.52 0.20 -13.71
C THR A 432 -17.03 0.04 -13.41
N VAL A 433 -16.52 -1.19 -13.46
CA VAL A 433 -15.15 -1.51 -13.05
C VAL A 433 -14.19 -1.54 -14.25
N MET A 434 -13.06 -0.85 -14.10
CA MET A 434 -11.88 -0.98 -14.98
C MET A 434 -10.66 -1.44 -14.17
N ILE A 435 -9.83 -2.31 -14.75
CA ILE A 435 -8.54 -2.71 -14.17
C ILE A 435 -7.41 -2.39 -15.15
N ALA A 436 -6.46 -1.56 -14.72
CA ALA A 436 -5.35 -1.04 -15.54
C ALA A 436 -3.99 -1.45 -14.97
N ILE A 437 -3.33 -2.41 -15.61
CA ILE A 437 -2.10 -3.02 -15.10
C ILE A 437 -0.91 -2.76 -16.02
N ASN A 438 0.09 -2.08 -15.48
CA ASN A 438 1.44 -1.93 -16.04
C ASN A 438 2.47 -2.63 -15.13
N ASP A 439 3.67 -2.87 -15.65
CA ASP A 439 4.78 -3.57 -15.00
C ASP A 439 6.10 -2.79 -15.07
N GLU A 440 6.05 -1.46 -15.07
CA GLU A 440 7.27 -0.66 -15.04
C GLU A 440 7.99 -0.78 -13.70
N TYR A 441 9.23 -0.27 -13.62
CA TYR A 441 10.01 -0.37 -12.37
C TYR A 441 9.27 0.18 -11.13
N ALA A 442 8.43 1.21 -11.30
CA ALA A 442 7.63 1.77 -10.22
C ALA A 442 6.40 0.92 -9.85
N ASP A 443 5.96 0.02 -10.74
CA ASP A 443 4.85 -0.91 -10.53
C ASP A 443 5.32 -2.26 -9.98
N GLY A 444 6.55 -2.65 -10.33
CA GLY A 444 7.07 -4.00 -10.16
C GLY A 444 7.07 -4.73 -11.50
N ARG A 445 8.21 -5.32 -11.87
CA ARG A 445 8.36 -6.04 -13.15
C ARG A 445 7.75 -7.45 -13.09
N ASP A 446 7.65 -8.02 -11.89
CA ASP A 446 7.02 -9.30 -11.63
C ASP A 446 5.56 -9.08 -11.21
N MET A 447 4.63 -9.57 -12.03
CA MET A 447 3.18 -9.45 -11.81
C MET A 447 2.54 -10.72 -11.26
N SER A 448 3.34 -11.70 -10.82
CA SER A 448 2.83 -12.95 -10.24
C SER A 448 2.03 -12.73 -8.96
N TRP A 449 2.24 -11.61 -8.25
CA TRP A 449 1.44 -11.23 -7.09
C TRP A 449 -0.06 -11.08 -7.37
N LEU A 450 -0.47 -10.86 -8.64
CA LEU A 450 -1.89 -10.86 -9.03
C LEU A 450 -2.57 -12.21 -8.76
N TRP A 451 -1.82 -13.31 -8.73
CA TRP A 451 -2.35 -14.65 -8.44
C TRP A 451 -2.69 -14.86 -6.97
N ASP A 452 -2.14 -14.03 -6.07
CA ASP A 452 -2.42 -14.06 -4.63
C ASP A 452 -3.66 -13.22 -4.25
N VAL A 453 -4.33 -12.59 -5.23
CA VAL A 453 -5.53 -11.76 -5.02
C VAL A 453 -6.76 -12.54 -5.41
N ASP A 454 -7.75 -12.65 -4.53
CA ASP A 454 -9.06 -13.23 -4.83
C ASP A 454 -10.00 -12.19 -5.49
N PHE A 455 -10.35 -12.40 -6.76
CA PHE A 455 -11.25 -11.54 -7.54
C PHE A 455 -12.70 -12.06 -7.59
N THR A 456 -13.03 -13.14 -6.88
CA THR A 456 -14.36 -13.76 -6.95
C THR A 456 -15.50 -12.81 -6.57
N CYS A 457 -15.23 -11.81 -5.73
CA CYS A 457 -16.17 -10.72 -5.41
C CYS A 457 -16.66 -9.94 -6.65
N LEU A 458 -15.87 -9.90 -7.73
CA LEU A 458 -16.25 -9.22 -8.98
C LEU A 458 -17.09 -10.08 -9.92
N ARG A 459 -17.38 -11.36 -9.61
CA ARG A 459 -18.18 -12.23 -10.50
C ARG A 459 -19.57 -11.67 -10.81
N GLY A 460 -20.18 -10.99 -9.83
CA GLY A 460 -21.52 -10.42 -9.97
C GLY A 460 -21.57 -9.21 -10.91
N GLU A 461 -20.57 -8.32 -10.84
CA GLU A 461 -20.54 -7.09 -11.65
C GLU A 461 -19.77 -7.27 -12.98
N GLY A 462 -18.77 -8.14 -12.97
CA GLY A 462 -17.76 -8.24 -14.01
C GLY A 462 -16.79 -7.07 -14.02
N VAL A 463 -15.83 -7.14 -14.93
CA VAL A 463 -14.90 -6.05 -15.25
C VAL A 463 -15.21 -5.56 -16.65
N ALA A 464 -15.67 -4.30 -16.77
CA ALA A 464 -16.06 -3.72 -18.04
C ALA A 464 -14.86 -3.59 -18.98
N VAL A 465 -13.72 -3.11 -18.46
CA VAL A 465 -12.50 -2.86 -19.25
C VAL A 465 -11.25 -3.34 -18.51
N VAL A 466 -10.41 -4.11 -19.19
CA VAL A 466 -9.06 -4.46 -18.74
C VAL A 466 -8.04 -3.80 -19.67
N THR A 467 -7.06 -3.09 -19.11
CA THR A 467 -6.12 -2.26 -19.87
C THR A 467 -4.71 -2.24 -19.29
N GLY A 468 -3.79 -1.54 -19.95
CA GLY A 468 -2.37 -1.44 -19.60
C GLY A 468 -1.50 -2.47 -20.33
N VAL A 469 -0.18 -2.36 -20.13
CA VAL A 469 0.83 -3.22 -20.78
C VAL A 469 0.57 -4.71 -20.49
N ARG A 470 0.01 -5.01 -19.32
CA ARG A 470 -0.31 -6.38 -18.85
C ARG A 470 -1.81 -6.68 -18.87
N ALA A 471 -2.57 -6.01 -19.74
CA ALA A 471 -4.01 -6.21 -19.86
C ALA A 471 -4.38 -7.68 -20.10
N TRP A 472 -3.62 -8.40 -20.93
CA TRP A 472 -3.88 -9.80 -21.24
C TRP A 472 -3.56 -10.74 -20.08
N ASP A 473 -2.49 -10.47 -19.32
CA ASP A 473 -2.16 -11.21 -18.10
C ASP A 473 -3.26 -11.06 -17.05
N MET A 474 -3.74 -9.83 -16.84
CA MET A 474 -4.85 -9.54 -15.92
C MET A 474 -6.15 -10.19 -16.40
N ALA A 475 -6.45 -10.15 -17.70
CA ALA A 475 -7.63 -10.80 -18.25
C ALA A 475 -7.59 -12.32 -18.06
N LEU A 476 -6.41 -12.94 -18.24
CA LEU A 476 -6.22 -14.35 -17.93
C LEU A 476 -6.47 -14.63 -16.45
N ARG A 477 -5.88 -13.83 -15.56
CA ARG A 477 -6.07 -13.97 -14.11
C ARG A 477 -7.54 -13.89 -13.71
N LEU A 478 -8.30 -12.93 -14.22
CA LEU A 478 -9.74 -12.78 -13.94
C LEU A 478 -10.56 -14.01 -14.38
N ARG A 479 -10.20 -14.63 -15.51
CA ARG A 479 -10.90 -15.83 -16.00
C ARG A 479 -10.73 -17.04 -15.09
N TYR A 480 -9.59 -17.17 -14.40
CA TYR A 480 -9.40 -18.24 -13.41
C TYR A 480 -10.36 -18.11 -12.22
N ASP A 481 -10.72 -16.88 -11.86
CA ASP A 481 -11.76 -16.62 -10.86
C ASP A 481 -13.15 -16.53 -11.47
N GLU A 482 -13.33 -16.91 -12.74
CA GLU A 482 -14.63 -16.87 -13.44
C GLU A 482 -15.28 -15.48 -13.48
N VAL A 483 -14.48 -14.41 -13.41
CA VAL A 483 -14.99 -13.03 -13.49
C VAL A 483 -15.28 -12.68 -14.96
N PRO A 484 -16.50 -12.24 -15.29
CA PRO A 484 -16.84 -11.79 -16.64
C PRO A 484 -16.01 -10.56 -17.05
N ILE A 485 -15.53 -10.54 -18.29
CA ILE A 485 -14.77 -9.42 -18.85
C ILE A 485 -15.52 -8.87 -20.06
N GLY A 486 -15.77 -7.56 -20.07
CA GLY A 486 -16.39 -6.87 -21.20
C GLY A 486 -15.42 -6.75 -22.38
N VAL A 487 -14.34 -5.99 -22.21
CA VAL A 487 -13.31 -5.79 -23.24
C VAL A 487 -11.91 -5.74 -22.65
N VAL A 488 -10.93 -6.25 -23.40
CA VAL A 488 -9.50 -6.10 -23.13
C VAL A 488 -8.92 -5.14 -24.17
N GLU A 489 -8.43 -3.98 -23.75
CA GLU A 489 -7.86 -2.94 -24.62
C GLU A 489 -6.57 -2.42 -23.98
N PRO A 490 -5.38 -2.83 -24.48
CA PRO A 490 -4.10 -2.42 -23.91
C PRO A 490 -3.84 -0.91 -23.97
N ASP A 491 -4.36 -0.20 -24.98
CA ASP A 491 -4.21 1.25 -25.08
C ASP A 491 -5.12 1.97 -24.09
N LEU A 492 -4.50 2.67 -23.14
CA LEU A 492 -5.19 3.34 -22.05
C LEU A 492 -6.19 4.41 -22.52
N GLY A 493 -5.88 5.11 -23.63
CA GLY A 493 -6.74 6.17 -24.17
C GLY A 493 -8.01 5.59 -24.79
N LYS A 494 -7.87 4.52 -25.58
CA LYS A 494 -9.00 3.76 -26.13
C LYS A 494 -9.81 3.09 -25.01
N ALA A 495 -9.15 2.50 -24.03
CA ALA A 495 -9.79 1.88 -22.87
C ALA A 495 -10.66 2.87 -22.09
N LEU A 496 -10.17 4.10 -21.87
CA LEU A 496 -10.96 5.15 -21.22
C LEU A 496 -12.18 5.56 -22.06
N ALA A 497 -12.04 5.65 -23.39
CA ALA A 497 -13.18 5.91 -24.27
C ALA A 497 -14.22 4.79 -24.24
N LEU A 498 -13.78 3.53 -24.13
CA LEU A 498 -14.65 2.36 -23.98
C LEU A 498 -15.34 2.36 -22.61
N LEU A 499 -14.62 2.67 -21.53
CA LEU A 499 -15.18 2.79 -20.19
C LEU A 499 -16.31 3.82 -20.13
N ARG A 500 -16.12 4.97 -20.78
CA ARG A 500 -17.16 6.02 -20.88
C ARG A 500 -18.43 5.54 -21.57
N ARG A 501 -18.31 4.62 -22.53
CA ARG A 501 -19.42 4.07 -23.32
C ARG A 501 -19.93 2.72 -22.80
N ALA A 502 -19.31 2.17 -21.76
CA ALA A 502 -19.62 0.83 -21.28
C ALA A 502 -21.10 0.76 -20.86
N PRO A 503 -21.90 -0.15 -21.47
CA PRO A 503 -23.26 -0.39 -21.01
C PRO A 503 -23.22 -1.06 -19.63
N ASP A 504 -24.34 -0.98 -18.90
CA ASP A 504 -24.56 -1.78 -17.70
C ASP A 504 -24.33 -3.26 -18.03
N VAL A 505 -23.28 -3.87 -17.48
CA VAL A 505 -23.13 -5.33 -17.55
C VAL A 505 -24.26 -5.91 -16.71
N VAL A 506 -25.31 -6.41 -17.37
CA VAL A 506 -26.37 -7.19 -16.76
C VAL A 506 -25.95 -8.65 -16.88
N THR A 507 -25.68 -9.29 -15.74
CA THR A 507 -25.57 -10.74 -15.67
C THR A 507 -26.91 -11.36 -16.01
N GLY A 508 -27.02 -11.88 -17.23
CA GLY A 508 -27.97 -12.93 -17.59
C GLY A 508 -27.17 -14.15 -18.01
N ALA A 509 -27.34 -15.26 -17.31
CA ALA A 509 -26.84 -16.56 -17.75
C ALA A 509 -27.28 -16.84 -19.19
N GLY A 510 -26.38 -16.68 -20.16
CA GLY A 510 -26.70 -16.90 -21.57
C GLY A 510 -25.94 -16.01 -22.55
N ALA A 511 -24.61 -16.03 -22.53
CA ALA A 511 -23.81 -15.53 -23.66
C ALA A 511 -22.55 -16.39 -23.86
N ASN A 512 -22.74 -17.71 -23.96
CA ASN A 512 -21.75 -18.55 -24.60
C ASN A 512 -22.18 -18.74 -26.07
N LYS A 513 -21.66 -17.89 -26.96
CA LYS A 513 -21.52 -18.12 -28.41
C LYS A 513 -20.92 -16.89 -29.07
N SER A 514 -19.61 -16.93 -29.34
CA SER A 514 -19.04 -16.76 -30.68
C SER A 514 -17.54 -16.46 -30.59
N ALA A 515 -16.73 -17.48 -30.84
CA ALA A 515 -15.45 -17.39 -31.55
C ALA A 515 -14.84 -18.80 -31.60
N GLY A 516 -15.41 -19.64 -32.45
CA GLY A 516 -14.89 -20.96 -32.77
C GLY A 516 -15.22 -21.29 -34.23
N ALA A 517 -14.17 -21.48 -35.03
CA ALA A 517 -14.13 -21.85 -36.44
C ALA A 517 -14.64 -20.77 -37.42
N ASN A 518 -13.95 -20.44 -38.52
CA ASN A 518 -13.25 -21.36 -39.41
C ASN A 518 -12.11 -20.66 -40.16
N ALA A 519 -10.95 -21.31 -40.20
CA ALA A 519 -9.92 -21.10 -41.20
C ALA A 519 -10.14 -22.11 -42.34
N GLY A 520 -10.00 -21.69 -43.59
CA GLY A 520 -9.83 -22.62 -44.71
C GLY A 520 -10.43 -22.17 -46.04
N ALA A 521 -9.59 -22.23 -47.08
CA ALA A 521 -9.83 -22.05 -48.52
C ALA A 521 -10.03 -20.59 -48.98
N GLY A 522 -9.31 -20.06 -49.96
CA GLY A 522 -8.67 -20.70 -51.11
C GLY A 522 -9.22 -20.00 -52.37
N GLU A 523 -8.32 -19.50 -53.21
CA GLU A 523 -8.54 -18.67 -54.40
C GLU A 523 -9.67 -19.11 -55.35
N GLU A 524 -10.33 -18.14 -55.99
CA GLU A 524 -10.42 -18.09 -57.47
C GLU A 524 -10.91 -16.72 -57.98
N ALA A 525 -10.29 -16.27 -59.06
CA ALA A 525 -10.50 -15.00 -59.75
C ALA A 525 -11.53 -15.12 -60.88
N ALA A 526 -12.24 -14.03 -61.21
CA ALA A 526 -12.62 -13.70 -62.59
C ALA A 526 -13.18 -12.27 -62.70
N ALA A 527 -12.87 -11.66 -63.84
CA ALA A 527 -12.97 -10.24 -64.17
C ALA A 527 -14.17 -9.91 -65.08
N ALA A 528 -14.20 -8.62 -65.48
CA ALA A 528 -14.90 -7.96 -66.59
C ALA A 528 -16.15 -7.14 -66.18
N ASP A 529 -16.15 -5.81 -66.19
CA ASP A 529 -15.92 -4.81 -67.27
C ASP A 529 -17.26 -4.37 -67.91
N GLY A 530 -17.44 -3.06 -68.15
CA GLY A 530 -18.61 -2.53 -68.86
C GLY A 530 -19.09 -1.13 -68.46
N ALA A 531 -18.80 -0.14 -69.32
CA ALA A 531 -18.99 1.30 -69.13
C ALA A 531 -20.40 1.88 -69.48
N ASP A 532 -20.61 3.10 -68.94
CA ASP A 532 -21.06 4.34 -69.63
C ASP A 532 -22.51 4.90 -69.46
N LYS A 533 -22.51 6.22 -69.20
CA LYS A 533 -23.44 7.32 -69.56
C LYS A 533 -24.75 7.67 -68.81
N SER A 534 -24.63 8.81 -68.11
CA SER A 534 -25.35 10.09 -68.28
C SER A 534 -26.71 10.37 -67.61
N ALA A 535 -26.65 11.40 -66.75
CA ALA A 535 -27.53 12.58 -66.61
C ALA A 535 -29.00 12.43 -66.15
N GLY A 536 -29.28 13.02 -64.98
CA GLY A 536 -30.64 13.38 -64.55
C GLY A 536 -30.65 13.91 -63.11
N ALA A 537 -30.68 15.22 -62.94
CA ALA A 537 -30.81 15.87 -61.64
C ALA A 537 -32.22 15.68 -61.05
N SER A 538 -32.31 15.31 -59.77
CA SER A 538 -33.37 15.82 -58.87
C SER A 538 -33.06 15.50 -57.41
N ALA A 539 -33.45 16.43 -56.54
CA ALA A 539 -33.27 16.43 -55.09
C ALA A 539 -34.03 15.28 -54.39
N GLY A 540 -33.44 14.75 -53.32
CA GLY A 540 -34.10 13.79 -52.42
C GLY A 540 -33.22 13.50 -51.22
N ALA A 541 -33.79 13.71 -50.04
CA ALA A 541 -33.15 13.73 -48.73
C ALA A 541 -32.43 12.43 -48.32
N ASP A 542 -31.35 12.62 -47.56
CA ASP A 542 -30.59 11.59 -46.86
C ASP A 542 -31.50 10.64 -46.06
N LYS A 543 -31.37 9.34 -46.37
CA LYS A 543 -31.79 8.23 -45.52
C LYS A 543 -30.65 7.22 -45.47
N ASP A 544 -29.70 7.47 -44.59
CA ASP A 544 -28.88 6.41 -43.99
C ASP A 544 -29.25 6.31 -42.51
N ALA A 545 -30.29 5.52 -42.27
CA ALA A 545 -30.58 4.98 -40.94
C ALA A 545 -29.64 3.80 -40.70
N ALA A 546 -28.39 4.10 -40.34
CA ALA A 546 -27.58 3.15 -39.59
C ALA A 546 -28.19 3.08 -38.19
N ALA A 547 -28.76 1.92 -37.84
CA ALA A 547 -29.30 1.65 -36.53
C ALA A 547 -28.17 1.67 -35.49
N GLU A 548 -27.92 2.84 -34.91
CA GLU A 548 -27.27 2.93 -33.61
C GLU A 548 -28.17 2.21 -32.61
N THR A 549 -27.77 1.01 -32.17
CA THR A 549 -28.25 0.45 -30.91
C THR A 549 -27.69 1.30 -29.78
N GLY A 550 -28.26 2.49 -29.62
CA GLY A 550 -28.00 3.41 -28.53
C GLY A 550 -28.49 2.81 -27.23
N THR A 551 -27.65 1.99 -26.60
CA THR A 551 -27.78 1.74 -25.17
C THR A 551 -27.31 3.02 -24.50
N ALA A 552 -28.21 3.76 -23.84
CA ALA A 552 -27.84 4.98 -23.15
C ALA A 552 -26.65 4.70 -22.20
N PRO A 553 -25.65 5.60 -22.14
CA PRO A 553 -24.50 5.40 -21.26
C PRO A 553 -24.99 5.22 -19.81
N SER A 554 -24.47 4.19 -19.15
CA SER A 554 -24.74 3.89 -17.75
C SER A 554 -24.52 5.10 -16.87
N ASN A 555 -25.43 5.42 -15.95
CA ASN A 555 -25.21 6.45 -14.92
C ASN A 555 -24.50 5.91 -13.66
N ARG A 556 -23.93 4.69 -13.73
CA ARG A 556 -23.23 4.08 -12.60
C ARG A 556 -21.92 4.82 -12.29
N PRO A 557 -21.55 4.95 -11.01
CA PRO A 557 -20.21 5.35 -10.64
C PRO A 557 -19.18 4.38 -11.23
N MET A 558 -17.99 4.87 -11.53
CA MET A 558 -16.87 4.08 -12.06
C MET A 558 -15.83 3.85 -10.99
N ARG A 559 -15.22 2.66 -11.03
CA ARG A 559 -14.05 2.33 -10.22
C ARG A 559 -12.92 1.87 -11.10
N VAL A 560 -11.73 2.40 -10.86
CA VAL A 560 -10.52 2.02 -11.60
C VAL A 560 -9.46 1.50 -10.64
N PHE A 561 -9.18 0.20 -10.71
CA PHE A 561 -8.00 -0.39 -10.06
C PHE A 561 -6.80 -0.23 -10.96
N THR A 562 -5.71 0.35 -10.47
CA THR A 562 -4.59 0.69 -11.34
C THR A 562 -3.24 0.61 -10.66
N THR A 563 -2.21 0.13 -11.37
CA THR A 563 -0.82 0.26 -10.92
C THR A 563 -0.35 1.72 -11.03
N TYR A 564 0.82 2.05 -10.48
CA TYR A 564 1.25 3.44 -10.33
C TYR A 564 1.46 4.16 -11.67
N THR A 565 2.16 3.57 -12.62
CA THR A 565 2.40 4.22 -13.92
C THR A 565 1.13 4.30 -14.76
N ALA A 566 0.26 3.28 -14.67
CA ALA A 566 -1.06 3.30 -15.28
C ALA A 566 -1.92 4.43 -14.68
N MET A 567 -1.86 4.66 -13.37
CA MET A 567 -2.55 5.76 -12.70
C MET A 567 -2.06 7.12 -13.18
N LEU A 568 -0.74 7.32 -13.31
CA LEU A 568 -0.18 8.58 -13.82
C LEU A 568 -0.65 8.86 -15.25
N ALA A 569 -0.63 7.85 -16.11
CA ALA A 569 -1.11 7.97 -17.47
C ALA A 569 -2.62 8.23 -17.54
N LEU A 570 -3.42 7.57 -16.70
CA LEU A 570 -4.86 7.79 -16.59
C LEU A 570 -5.16 9.22 -16.15
N ARG A 571 -4.47 9.73 -15.12
CA ARG A 571 -4.66 11.11 -14.63
C ARG A 571 -4.29 12.14 -15.68
N ALA A 572 -3.21 11.93 -16.44
CA ALA A 572 -2.85 12.84 -17.53
C ALA A 572 -3.99 12.97 -18.55
N ARG A 573 -4.62 11.84 -18.90
CA ARG A 573 -5.77 11.80 -19.82
C ARG A 573 -7.07 12.34 -19.20
N LEU A 574 -7.35 12.01 -17.94
CA LEU A 574 -8.52 12.53 -17.24
C LEU A 574 -8.43 14.06 -17.08
N GLY A 575 -7.25 14.59 -16.79
CA GLY A 575 -7.01 16.03 -16.72
C GLY A 575 -7.28 16.79 -18.03
N GLU A 576 -7.16 16.12 -19.18
CA GLU A 576 -7.56 16.67 -20.49
C GLU A 576 -9.08 16.66 -20.70
N LEU A 577 -9.82 15.84 -19.95
CA LEU A 577 -11.24 15.52 -20.17
C LEU A 577 -12.18 16.02 -19.06
N THR A 578 -11.64 16.46 -17.93
CA THR A 578 -12.41 16.96 -16.77
C THR A 578 -12.12 18.43 -16.53
N GLU A 579 -13.14 19.25 -16.25
CA GLU A 579 -12.93 20.59 -15.66
C GLU A 579 -12.50 20.41 -14.21
N VAL A 580 -11.19 20.37 -13.95
CA VAL A 580 -10.63 20.39 -12.60
C VAL A 580 -9.75 21.62 -12.48
N GLU A 581 -10.23 22.61 -11.74
CA GLU A 581 -9.42 23.68 -11.16
C GLU A 581 -8.22 23.08 -10.40
N GLU A 582 -7.04 23.63 -10.70
CA GLU A 582 -5.73 23.44 -10.05
C GLU A 582 -5.63 22.44 -8.87
N VAL A 583 -5.09 21.24 -9.13
CA VAL A 583 -4.47 20.37 -8.10
C VAL A 583 -2.96 20.20 -8.39
N MET A 584 -2.32 21.28 -8.85
CA MET A 584 -0.86 21.40 -8.93
C MET A 584 -0.40 22.68 -8.20
N LYS A 585 -0.57 22.72 -6.88
CA LYS A 585 0.22 23.60 -6.00
C LYS A 585 0.64 22.85 -4.73
#